data_AF-A0A1F8DSZ9-F1
#
_entry.id   AF-A0A1F8DSZ9-F1
#
_cell.length_a   1.000
_cell.length_b   1.000
_cell.length_c   1.000
_cell.angle_alpha   90.00
_cell.angle_beta   90.00
_cell.angle_gamma   90.00
#
_symmetry.space_group_name_H-M   'P 1'
#
loop_
_entity.id
_entity.type
_entity.pdbx_description
1 polymer ?
#
loop_
_entity_poly.entity_id
_entity_poly.type
_entity_poly.pdbx_seq_one_letter_code
_entity_poly.pdbx_strand_id
1 'polypeptide(L)'
;MADATKTETITFGDSSAMHSETVKFLPVVLARMGFKIRRLAADVFGCPEEKHEEIERRFLLSKPPDFAKGALRYAIKIYIEQIYIRASKKRDDKCRIRKCSVGEFHVYYKTKKYKLGHGRKCEIEKRISKEEYLRLSTFKERDTKTIVKTRYCFLYKNQYFELDAFHNPPNLYILEIELRHINKQVKLPPYFCIKREITDEPAYSNHELARIKQTRKHN
;
A
#
# COMPACT_ATOMS: atom_id res chain seq x y z
N MET A 1 -12.65 57.85 -32.84
CA MET A 1 -13.18 56.64 -33.52
C MET A 1 -12.14 55.56 -33.33
N ALA A 2 -12.46 54.57 -32.49
CA ALA A 2 -11.51 53.59 -31.98
C ALA A 2 -11.49 52.34 -32.86
N ASP A 3 -10.27 51.84 -33.04
CA ASP A 3 -9.83 50.70 -33.82
C ASP A 3 -10.28 49.36 -33.20
N ALA A 4 -10.51 48.37 -34.06
CA ALA A 4 -11.05 47.06 -33.74
C ALA A 4 -10.01 45.99 -34.05
N THR A 5 -9.64 45.15 -33.08
CA THR A 5 -9.04 43.83 -33.36
C THR A 5 -9.36 42.78 -32.29
N LYS A 6 -10.31 41.91 -32.68
CA LYS A 6 -10.47 40.46 -32.41
C LYS A 6 -10.09 39.89 -31.03
N THR A 7 -11.12 39.42 -30.32
CA THR A 7 -11.01 38.42 -29.25
C THR A 7 -11.38 37.05 -29.81
N GLU A 8 -10.41 36.12 -29.90
CA GLU A 8 -10.69 34.73 -30.26
C GLU A 8 -11.38 33.99 -29.11
N THR A 9 -12.53 33.42 -29.41
CA THR A 9 -13.33 32.62 -28.48
C THR A 9 -12.82 31.17 -28.51
N ILE A 10 -12.10 30.74 -27.48
CA ILE A 10 -11.76 29.33 -27.28
C ILE A 10 -12.95 28.65 -26.60
N THR A 11 -13.67 27.83 -27.37
CA THR A 11 -14.72 26.95 -26.87
C THR A 11 -14.09 25.81 -26.07
N PHE A 12 -14.31 25.81 -24.75
CA PHE A 12 -13.98 24.67 -23.90
C PHE A 12 -15.04 23.59 -24.06
N GLY A 13 -14.66 22.50 -24.74
CA GLY A 13 -15.43 21.27 -24.79
C GLY A 13 -15.60 20.67 -23.39
N ASP A 14 -16.84 20.25 -23.11
CA ASP A 14 -17.36 19.76 -21.83
C ASP A 14 -16.45 18.76 -21.09
N SER A 15 -15.77 19.22 -20.04
CA SER A 15 -15.06 18.38 -19.06
C SER A 15 -15.88 18.11 -17.78
N SER A 16 -17.15 18.53 -17.79
CA SER A 16 -18.04 18.64 -16.63
C SER A 16 -18.51 17.29 -16.09
N ALA A 17 -18.64 16.26 -16.93
CA ALA A 17 -19.16 14.95 -16.51
C ALA A 17 -18.19 14.11 -15.66
N MET A 18 -16.87 14.22 -15.89
CA MET A 18 -15.84 13.40 -15.21
C MET A 18 -15.22 14.08 -13.98
N HIS A 19 -15.26 15.42 -13.92
CA HIS A 19 -14.96 16.17 -12.70
C HIS A 19 -15.99 15.86 -11.60
N SER A 20 -17.26 15.64 -11.97
CA SER A 20 -18.33 15.27 -11.04
C SER A 20 -18.09 13.92 -10.34
N GLU A 21 -17.59 12.92 -11.05
CA GLU A 21 -17.32 11.60 -10.47
C GLU A 21 -16.13 11.63 -9.50
N THR A 22 -15.05 12.32 -9.86
CA THR A 22 -13.82 12.40 -9.03
C THR A 22 -14.08 13.03 -7.66
N VAL A 23 -14.97 14.04 -7.60
CA VAL A 23 -15.39 14.69 -6.35
C VAL A 23 -16.39 13.85 -5.56
N LYS A 24 -17.23 13.04 -6.21
CA LYS A 24 -18.19 12.11 -5.57
C LYS A 24 -17.54 10.92 -4.86
N PHE A 25 -16.31 10.55 -5.24
CA PHE A 25 -15.58 9.43 -4.63
C PHE A 25 -14.58 9.86 -3.57
N LEU A 26 -14.26 11.14 -3.45
CA LEU A 26 -13.45 11.67 -2.35
C LEU A 26 -14.00 11.25 -0.98
N PRO A 27 -15.32 11.25 -0.70
CA PRO A 27 -15.88 10.71 0.54
C PRO A 27 -15.70 9.20 0.71
N VAL A 28 -15.65 8.40 -0.36
CA VAL A 28 -15.48 6.93 -0.29
C VAL A 28 -14.01 6.56 -0.12
N VAL A 29 -13.11 7.30 -0.79
CA VAL A 29 -11.67 7.27 -0.54
C VAL A 29 -11.40 7.75 0.88
N LEU A 30 -12.02 8.83 1.35
CA LEU A 30 -11.99 9.32 2.73
C LEU A 30 -12.78 8.46 3.72
N ALA A 31 -13.66 7.55 3.29
CA ALA A 31 -14.38 6.58 4.14
C ALA A 31 -13.65 5.23 4.24
N ARG A 32 -12.79 4.88 3.27
CA ARG A 32 -11.88 3.72 3.34
C ARG A 32 -10.48 4.09 3.83
N MET A 33 -9.93 5.21 3.36
CA MET A 33 -9.06 6.02 4.22
C MET A 33 -9.77 6.29 5.51
N GLY A 34 -11.10 6.46 5.57
CA GLY A 34 -11.95 6.57 6.77
C GLY A 34 -11.96 5.36 7.67
N PHE A 35 -11.68 4.17 7.15
CA PHE A 35 -11.40 3.00 7.98
C PHE A 35 -9.97 3.10 8.54
N LYS A 36 -9.03 3.61 7.73
CA LYS A 36 -7.67 4.02 8.14
C LYS A 36 -7.57 5.37 8.91
N ILE A 37 -8.64 6.17 8.95
CA ILE A 37 -8.76 7.54 9.51
C ILE A 37 -9.68 7.50 10.73
N ARG A 38 -10.65 6.58 10.82
CA ARG A 38 -11.22 6.15 12.11
C ARG A 38 -10.11 5.56 12.99
N ARG A 39 -9.16 4.84 12.38
CA ARG A 39 -7.83 4.47 12.92
C ARG A 39 -7.01 5.66 13.43
N LEU A 40 -6.96 6.73 12.62
CA LEU A 40 -6.19 7.95 12.92
C LEU A 40 -6.92 8.87 13.93
N ALA A 41 -8.24 8.78 14.04
CA ALA A 41 -9.05 9.48 15.02
C ALA A 41 -8.94 8.81 16.40
N ALA A 42 -8.89 7.47 16.46
CA ALA A 42 -8.55 6.75 17.69
C ALA A 42 -7.14 7.11 18.21
N ASP A 43 -6.18 7.40 17.32
CA ASP A 43 -4.84 7.90 17.69
C ASP A 43 -4.85 9.28 18.37
N VAL A 44 -5.82 10.15 18.07
CA VAL A 44 -5.96 11.48 18.72
C VAL A 44 -6.56 11.34 20.13
N PHE A 45 -7.40 10.32 20.36
CA PHE A 45 -8.12 10.12 21.63
C PHE A 45 -7.50 9.07 22.56
N GLY A 46 -6.42 8.40 22.17
CA GLY A 46 -5.64 7.51 23.04
C GLY A 46 -6.14 6.05 23.09
N CYS A 47 -5.42 5.18 22.36
CA CYS A 47 -5.35 3.70 22.41
C CYS A 47 -6.46 2.86 21.73
N PRO A 48 -6.18 1.57 21.35
CA PRO A 48 -4.94 0.77 21.49
C PRO A 48 -4.49 0.02 20.21
N GLU A 49 -3.38 -0.71 20.33
CA GLU A 49 -2.90 -1.76 19.41
C GLU A 49 -4.01 -2.48 18.62
N GLU A 50 -3.94 -2.47 17.28
CA GLU A 50 -5.04 -2.99 16.47
C GLU A 50 -4.80 -4.40 15.98
N LYS A 51 -5.70 -5.30 16.37
CA LYS A 51 -5.69 -6.72 15.97
C LYS A 51 -6.53 -6.92 14.71
N HIS A 52 -5.90 -7.36 13.62
CA HIS A 52 -6.59 -7.59 12.35
C HIS A 52 -6.57 -9.07 11.94
N GLU A 53 -7.75 -9.60 11.60
CA GLU A 53 -7.94 -10.84 10.84
C GLU A 53 -8.48 -10.45 9.46
N GLU A 54 -7.58 -10.24 8.49
CA GLU A 54 -7.97 -9.80 7.15
C GLU A 54 -7.74 -10.88 6.11
N ILE A 55 -8.71 -11.03 5.22
CA ILE A 55 -8.62 -11.91 4.05
C ILE A 55 -8.08 -11.06 2.92
N GLU A 56 -6.79 -11.13 2.69
CA GLU A 56 -6.09 -10.41 1.63
C GLU A 56 -5.96 -11.29 0.39
N ARG A 57 -6.23 -10.74 -0.80
CA ARG A 57 -5.87 -11.38 -2.07
C ARG A 57 -4.82 -10.54 -2.78
N ARG A 58 -3.85 -11.22 -3.39
CA ARG A 58 -2.69 -10.58 -4.03
C ARG A 58 -2.50 -11.10 -5.44
N PHE A 59 -2.26 -10.20 -6.39
CA PHE A 59 -2.13 -10.50 -7.80
C PHE A 59 -0.83 -9.94 -8.35
N LEU A 60 -0.07 -10.77 -9.07
CA LEU A 60 1.17 -10.37 -9.72
C LEU A 60 0.88 -9.83 -11.11
N LEU A 61 1.40 -8.65 -11.45
CA LEU A 61 1.33 -8.13 -12.81
C LEU A 61 2.47 -8.70 -13.65
N SER A 62 2.23 -8.92 -14.95
CA SER A 62 3.24 -9.40 -15.89
C SER A 62 4.16 -8.31 -16.43
N LYS A 63 3.74 -7.04 -16.37
CA LYS A 63 4.49 -5.87 -16.84
C LYS A 63 4.14 -4.61 -16.04
N PRO A 64 4.96 -3.55 -16.12
CA PRO A 64 4.62 -2.26 -15.51
C PRO A 64 3.22 -1.79 -15.94
N PRO A 65 2.40 -1.31 -14.99
CA PRO A 65 1.12 -0.71 -15.33
C PRO A 65 1.33 0.67 -15.95
N ASP A 66 0.37 1.09 -16.77
CA ASP A 66 0.29 2.48 -17.20
C ASP A 66 -0.26 3.34 -16.06
N PHE A 67 0.63 4.08 -15.40
CA PHE A 67 0.30 4.93 -14.26
C PHE A 67 -0.58 6.13 -14.62
N ALA A 68 -0.71 6.49 -15.90
CA ALA A 68 -1.56 7.57 -16.37
C ALA A 68 -2.99 7.12 -16.70
N LYS A 69 -3.28 5.81 -16.62
CA LYS A 69 -4.53 5.21 -17.08
C LYS A 69 -5.48 4.83 -15.95
N GLY A 70 -6.78 4.96 -16.24
CA GLY A 70 -7.85 4.46 -15.38
C GLY A 70 -7.80 5.05 -13.96
N ALA A 71 -8.02 4.21 -12.96
CA ALA A 71 -8.04 4.66 -11.56
C ALA A 71 -6.65 5.02 -11.02
N LEU A 72 -5.56 4.60 -11.68
CA LEU A 72 -4.20 4.96 -11.27
C LEU A 72 -3.88 6.45 -11.46
N ARG A 73 -4.51 7.09 -12.46
CA ARG A 73 -4.36 8.53 -12.70
C ARG A 73 -4.65 9.37 -11.45
N TYR A 74 -5.62 8.91 -10.65
CA TYR A 74 -6.10 9.59 -9.44
C TYR A 74 -5.72 8.84 -8.16
N ALA A 75 -4.80 7.86 -8.25
CA ALA A 75 -4.39 7.10 -7.09
C ALA A 75 -3.59 7.97 -6.12
N ILE A 76 -3.83 7.74 -4.83
CA ILE A 76 -3.01 8.32 -3.77
C ILE A 76 -1.70 7.55 -3.75
N LYS A 77 -0.59 8.28 -3.86
CA LYS A 77 0.76 7.71 -3.87
C LYS A 77 1.35 7.80 -2.47
N ILE A 78 1.75 6.65 -1.93
CA ILE A 78 2.40 6.54 -0.62
C ILE A 78 3.76 5.91 -0.84
N TYR A 79 4.81 6.64 -0.52
CA TYR A 79 6.16 6.09 -0.51
C TYR A 79 6.40 5.35 0.80
N ILE A 80 6.86 4.11 0.71
CA ILE A 80 6.97 3.21 1.85
C ILE A 80 8.39 2.68 1.97
N GLU A 81 9.00 2.93 3.12
CA GLU A 81 10.22 2.26 3.57
C GLU A 81 9.85 1.28 4.69
N GLN A 82 10.27 0.02 4.57
CA GLN A 82 9.94 -1.03 5.52
C GLN A 82 11.19 -1.79 5.97
N ILE A 83 11.36 -1.93 7.28
CA ILE A 83 12.51 -2.59 7.91
C ILE A 83 11.99 -3.72 8.81
N TYR A 84 12.52 -4.93 8.64
CA TYR A 84 12.30 -6.02 9.60
C TYR A 84 13.29 -5.89 10.76
N ILE A 85 12.78 -6.02 11.98
CA ILE A 85 13.56 -5.86 13.22
C ILE A 85 13.41 -7.11 14.08
N ARG A 86 14.49 -7.46 14.79
CA ARG A 86 14.55 -8.67 15.62
C ARG A 86 13.44 -8.66 16.68
N ALA A 87 12.58 -9.67 16.67
CA ALA A 87 11.59 -9.87 17.73
C ALA A 87 12.28 -10.43 18.99
N SER A 88 11.90 -9.95 20.17
CA SER A 88 12.60 -10.27 21.42
C SER A 88 12.22 -11.59 22.08
N LYS A 89 11.24 -12.35 21.58
CA LYS A 89 10.65 -13.47 22.37
C LYS A 89 10.38 -14.81 21.67
N LYS A 90 10.20 -14.92 20.33
CA LYS A 90 9.95 -16.22 19.64
C LYS A 90 10.49 -16.23 18.20
N ARG A 91 10.90 -17.41 17.69
CA ARG A 91 11.49 -17.60 16.33
C ARG A 91 10.54 -17.28 15.16
N ASP A 92 9.23 -17.43 15.36
CA ASP A 92 8.21 -17.31 14.30
C ASP A 92 7.52 -15.94 14.25
N ASP A 93 7.77 -15.08 15.24
CA ASP A 93 7.18 -13.74 15.29
C ASP A 93 7.95 -12.81 14.36
N LYS A 94 7.24 -12.12 13.47
CA LYS A 94 7.83 -11.13 12.55
C LYS A 94 7.47 -9.73 13.00
N CYS A 95 8.48 -8.94 13.34
CA CYS A 95 8.31 -7.53 13.67
C CYS A 95 8.87 -6.67 12.54
N ARG A 96 8.11 -5.65 12.14
CA ARG A 96 8.55 -4.66 11.16
C ARG A 96 8.26 -3.26 11.67
N ILE A 97 9.03 -2.31 11.18
CA ILE A 97 8.72 -0.88 11.25
C ILE A 97 8.57 -0.34 9.82
N ARG A 98 7.70 0.64 9.64
CA ARG A 98 7.39 1.24 8.35
C ARG A 98 7.33 2.75 8.47
N LYS A 99 8.02 3.45 7.57
CA LYS A 99 7.82 4.88 7.30
C LYS A 99 6.95 5.01 6.04
N CYS A 100 5.82 5.68 6.17
CA CYS A 100 4.92 6.02 5.08
C CYS A 100 5.02 7.52 4.81
N SER A 101 5.26 7.91 3.57
CA SER A 101 5.43 9.31 3.16
C SER A 101 4.44 9.70 2.08
N VAL A 102 3.80 10.85 2.24
CA VAL A 102 2.93 11.48 1.23
C VAL A 102 3.34 12.95 1.13
N GLY A 103 4.00 13.32 0.02
CA GLY A 103 4.69 14.60 -0.06
C GLY A 103 5.73 14.73 1.05
N GLU A 104 5.66 15.82 1.80
CA GLU A 104 6.55 16.11 2.94
C GLU A 104 6.08 15.48 4.26
N PHE A 105 4.88 14.89 4.29
CA PHE A 105 4.31 14.30 5.50
C PHE A 105 4.79 12.87 5.70
N HIS A 106 5.19 12.54 6.93
CA HIS A 106 5.68 11.22 7.31
C HIS A 106 4.91 10.65 8.50
N VAL A 107 4.54 9.37 8.40
CA VAL A 107 3.93 8.60 9.49
C VAL A 107 4.69 7.30 9.69
N TYR A 108 4.84 6.87 10.95
CA TYR A 108 5.63 5.71 11.31
C TYR A 108 4.76 4.67 12.03
N TYR A 109 4.95 3.41 11.66
CA TYR A 109 4.23 2.27 12.23
C TYR A 109 5.19 1.18 12.67
N LYS A 110 4.80 0.46 13.72
CA LYS A 110 5.39 -0.81 14.13
C LYS A 110 4.32 -1.88 14.00
N THR A 111 4.63 -2.95 13.29
CA THR A 111 3.74 -4.09 13.12
C THR A 111 4.38 -5.34 13.70
N LYS A 112 3.61 -6.11 14.49
CA LYS A 112 3.96 -7.47 14.91
C LYS A 112 3.00 -8.45 14.26
N LYS A 113 3.52 -9.43 13.52
CA LYS A 113 2.75 -10.55 12.98
C LYS A 113 3.14 -11.83 13.73
N TYR A 114 2.16 -12.56 14.23
CA TYR A 114 2.36 -13.83 14.90
C TYR A 114 1.29 -14.85 14.50
N LYS A 115 1.66 -16.12 14.50
CA LYS A 115 0.76 -17.23 14.19
C LYS A 115 -0.05 -17.58 15.45
N LEU A 116 -1.36 -17.70 15.32
CA LEU A 116 -2.27 -18.10 16.41
C LEU A 116 -2.49 -19.62 16.47
N GLY A 117 -1.91 -20.41 15.55
CA GLY A 117 -2.21 -21.84 15.37
C GLY A 117 -3.31 -22.07 14.32
N HIS A 118 -3.48 -23.31 13.84
CA HIS A 118 -4.49 -23.71 12.84
C HIS A 118 -4.54 -22.83 11.57
N GLY A 119 -3.37 -22.40 11.08
CA GLY A 119 -3.27 -21.53 9.90
C GLY A 119 -3.67 -20.07 10.11
N ARG A 120 -4.15 -19.69 11.30
CA ARG A 120 -4.54 -18.31 11.63
C ARG A 120 -3.33 -17.43 11.90
N LYS A 121 -3.35 -16.22 11.35
CA LYS A 121 -2.33 -15.20 11.54
C LYS A 121 -2.99 -13.99 12.19
N CYS A 122 -2.26 -13.34 13.07
CA CYS A 122 -2.67 -12.13 13.73
C CYS A 122 -1.66 -11.04 13.43
N GLU A 123 -2.16 -9.85 13.11
CA GLU A 123 -1.36 -8.66 12.92
C GLU A 123 -1.76 -7.63 13.97
N ILE A 124 -0.76 -7.12 14.72
CA ILE A 124 -0.89 -5.96 15.58
C ILE A 124 -0.11 -4.82 14.96
N GLU A 125 -0.78 -3.74 14.58
CA GLU A 125 -0.14 -2.50 14.11
C GLU A 125 -0.32 -1.37 15.12
N LYS A 126 0.76 -0.63 15.38
CA LYS A 126 0.80 0.52 16.28
C LYS A 126 1.50 1.69 15.62
N ARG A 127 0.94 2.89 15.75
CA ARG A 127 1.62 4.13 15.37
C ARG A 127 2.73 4.45 16.39
N ILE A 128 3.89 4.85 15.87
CA ILE A 128 5.06 5.18 16.69
C ILE A 128 5.58 6.58 16.32
N SER A 129 6.36 7.19 17.22
CA SER A 129 7.03 8.46 16.91
C SER A 129 8.21 8.25 15.96
N LYS A 130 8.74 9.36 15.41
CA LYS A 130 9.95 9.34 14.59
C LYS A 130 11.16 8.85 15.40
N GLU A 131 11.27 9.28 16.65
CA GLU A 131 12.35 8.92 17.57
C GLU A 131 12.30 7.43 17.89
N GLU A 132 11.10 6.89 18.14
CA GLU A 132 10.93 5.44 18.34
C GLU A 132 11.28 4.66 17.06
N TYR A 133 10.87 5.14 15.88
CA TYR A 133 11.25 4.53 14.60
C TYR A 133 12.77 4.49 14.42
N LEU A 134 13.46 5.60 14.66
CA LEU A 134 14.92 5.69 14.55
C LEU A 134 15.60 4.73 15.53
N ARG A 135 15.17 4.71 16.80
CA ARG A 135 15.68 3.78 17.81
C ARG A 135 15.46 2.33 17.40
N LEU A 136 14.26 1.98 16.94
CA LEU A 136 13.93 0.60 16.54
C LEU A 136 14.67 0.16 15.28
N SER A 137 15.01 1.09 14.37
CA SER A 137 15.75 0.78 13.15
C SER A 137 17.16 0.20 13.42
N THR A 138 17.76 0.53 14.58
CA THR A 138 19.03 -0.07 15.02
C THR A 138 18.95 -1.57 15.27
N PHE A 139 17.75 -2.11 15.49
CA PHE A 139 17.49 -3.54 15.71
C PHE A 139 17.17 -4.30 14.42
N LYS A 140 17.47 -3.72 13.25
CA LYS A 140 17.30 -4.36 11.94
C LYS A 140 17.84 -5.79 11.92
N GLU A 141 17.08 -6.69 11.31
CA GLU A 141 17.49 -8.08 11.07
C GLU A 141 18.61 -8.11 10.02
N ARG A 142 19.72 -8.79 10.35
CA ARG A 142 20.94 -8.80 9.53
C ARG A 142 20.73 -9.36 8.12
N ASP A 143 19.90 -10.39 8.00
CA ASP A 143 19.67 -11.11 6.74
C ASP A 143 18.54 -10.49 5.89
N THR A 144 18.16 -9.25 6.19
CA THR A 144 17.09 -8.53 5.49
C THR A 144 17.56 -7.18 4.96
N LYS A 145 17.18 -6.86 3.73
CA LYS A 145 17.28 -5.52 3.15
C LYS A 145 16.05 -4.68 3.54
N THR A 146 16.22 -3.37 3.49
CA THR A 146 15.08 -2.45 3.62
C THR A 146 14.25 -2.54 2.34
N ILE A 147 12.95 -2.78 2.45
CA ILE A 147 12.05 -2.73 1.29
C ILE A 147 11.65 -1.29 1.05
N VAL A 148 11.73 -0.87 -0.20
CA VAL A 148 11.29 0.43 -0.69
C VAL A 148 10.29 0.20 -1.80
N LYS A 149 9.12 0.84 -1.70
CA LYS A 149 8.06 0.74 -2.70
C LYS A 149 7.20 1.99 -2.74
N THR A 150 6.57 2.23 -3.89
CA THR A 150 5.48 3.19 -4.02
C THR A 150 4.16 2.43 -4.06
N ARG A 151 3.28 2.71 -3.11
CA ARG A 151 1.92 2.15 -3.03
C ARG A 151 0.93 3.14 -3.63
N TYR A 152 0.19 2.68 -4.63
CA TYR A 152 -0.88 3.42 -5.29
C TYR A 152 -2.21 2.91 -4.75
N CYS A 153 -2.89 3.74 -3.97
CA CYS A 153 -4.20 3.42 -3.39
C CYS A 153 -5.30 4.01 -4.27
N PHE A 154 -6.25 3.20 -4.72
CA PHE A 154 -7.34 3.65 -5.58
C PHE A 154 -8.61 2.80 -5.39
N LEU A 155 -9.73 3.34 -5.86
CA LEU A 155 -11.00 2.63 -5.92
C LEU A 155 -11.27 2.15 -7.34
N TYR A 156 -11.78 0.94 -7.46
CA TYR A 156 -12.32 0.41 -8.70
C TYR A 156 -13.56 -0.45 -8.43
N LYS A 157 -14.71 -0.08 -9.03
CA LYS A 157 -16.00 -0.75 -8.82
C LYS A 157 -16.32 -0.98 -7.33
N ASN A 158 -16.18 0.07 -6.51
CA ASN A 158 -16.40 0.03 -5.06
C ASN A 158 -15.53 -0.99 -4.32
N GLN A 159 -14.35 -1.30 -4.84
CA GLN A 159 -13.31 -2.09 -4.19
C GLN A 159 -12.06 -1.23 -4.03
N TYR A 160 -11.42 -1.36 -2.89
CA TYR A 160 -10.19 -0.64 -2.59
C TYR A 160 -9.02 -1.53 -2.92
N PHE A 161 -8.12 -1.00 -3.73
CA PHE A 161 -6.93 -1.69 -4.18
C PHE A 161 -5.70 -0.92 -3.76
N GLU A 162 -4.65 -1.68 -3.49
CA GLU A 162 -3.31 -1.17 -3.26
C GLU A 162 -2.39 -1.81 -4.30
N LEU A 163 -1.86 -1.00 -5.21
CA LEU A 163 -0.84 -1.45 -6.14
C LEU A 163 0.53 -1.06 -5.59
N ASP A 164 1.34 -2.06 -5.26
CA ASP A 164 2.73 -1.88 -4.86
C ASP A 164 3.66 -1.96 -6.06
N ALA A 165 4.35 -0.86 -6.36
CA ALA A 165 5.50 -0.82 -7.25
C ALA A 165 6.79 -0.88 -6.41
N PHE A 166 7.45 -2.04 -6.38
CA PHE A 166 8.69 -2.21 -5.63
C PHE A 166 9.86 -1.55 -6.34
N HIS A 167 10.69 -0.84 -5.58
CA HIS A 167 11.94 -0.27 -6.08
C HIS A 167 13.09 -1.28 -5.90
N ASN A 168 12.99 -2.19 -4.94
CA ASN A 168 13.96 -3.25 -4.69
C ASN A 168 13.33 -4.58 -4.23
N PRO A 169 13.14 -5.57 -5.12
CA PRO A 169 13.59 -5.60 -6.51
C PRO A 169 12.76 -4.65 -7.41
N PRO A 170 13.38 -4.01 -8.42
CA PRO A 170 12.65 -3.24 -9.41
C PRO A 170 11.79 -4.16 -10.29
N ASN A 171 10.83 -3.57 -11.02
CA ASN A 171 9.92 -4.28 -11.94
C ASN A 171 9.01 -5.34 -11.28
N LEU A 172 8.86 -5.30 -9.96
CA LEU A 172 7.90 -6.12 -9.24
C LEU A 172 6.67 -5.27 -8.89
N TYR A 173 5.51 -5.71 -9.39
CA TYR A 173 4.24 -5.03 -9.21
C TYR A 173 3.20 -5.99 -8.65
N ILE A 174 2.70 -5.69 -7.46
CA ILE A 174 1.72 -6.53 -6.77
C ILE A 174 0.48 -5.70 -6.49
N LEU A 175 -0.67 -6.20 -6.95
CA LEU A 175 -1.97 -5.64 -6.65
C LEU A 175 -2.59 -6.38 -5.47
N GLU A 176 -2.86 -5.69 -4.38
CA GLU A 176 -3.45 -6.21 -3.15
C GLU A 176 -4.88 -5.67 -2.97
N ILE A 177 -5.75 -6.49 -2.38
CA ILE A 177 -7.10 -6.12 -1.96
C ILE A 177 -7.45 -6.83 -0.65
N GLU A 178 -7.86 -6.05 0.34
CA GLU A 178 -8.42 -6.55 1.61
C GLU A 178 -9.93 -6.82 1.44
N LEU A 179 -10.37 -8.01 1.83
CA LEU A 179 -11.75 -8.45 1.76
C LEU A 179 -12.32 -8.71 3.16
N ARG A 180 -13.58 -8.35 3.35
CA ARG A 180 -14.33 -8.67 4.58
C ARG A 180 -14.72 -10.15 4.67
N HIS A 181 -14.88 -10.82 3.53
CA HIS A 181 -15.31 -12.21 3.43
C HIS A 181 -14.64 -12.88 2.23
N ILE A 182 -14.29 -14.17 2.39
CA ILE A 182 -13.57 -14.94 1.37
C ILE A 182 -14.36 -15.12 0.06
N ASN A 183 -15.69 -15.19 0.16
CA ASN A 183 -16.58 -15.39 -0.98
C ASN A 183 -16.84 -14.10 -1.79
N LYS A 184 -16.26 -12.96 -1.40
CA LYS A 184 -16.49 -11.70 -2.10
C LYS A 184 -15.81 -11.73 -3.47
N GLN A 185 -16.61 -11.60 -4.53
CA GLN A 185 -16.10 -11.54 -5.89
C GLN A 185 -15.18 -10.31 -6.05
N VAL A 186 -13.95 -10.55 -6.53
CA VAL A 186 -12.98 -9.50 -6.84
C VAL A 186 -13.12 -9.13 -8.31
N LYS A 187 -13.53 -7.88 -8.60
CA LYS A 187 -13.54 -7.34 -9.96
C LYS A 187 -12.22 -6.63 -10.23
N LEU A 188 -11.31 -7.28 -10.94
CA LEU A 188 -10.00 -6.71 -11.27
C LEU A 188 -10.13 -5.62 -12.35
N PRO A 189 -9.33 -4.54 -12.27
CA PRO A 189 -9.32 -3.53 -13.32
C PRO A 189 -8.78 -4.10 -14.66
N PRO A 190 -9.51 -3.97 -15.78
CA PRO A 190 -9.18 -4.64 -17.04
C PRO A 190 -7.93 -4.07 -17.72
N TYR A 191 -7.47 -2.89 -17.31
CA TYR A 191 -6.26 -2.26 -17.82
C TYR A 191 -4.98 -2.79 -17.17
N PHE A 192 -5.07 -3.72 -16.22
CA PHE A 192 -3.89 -4.43 -15.69
C PHE A 192 -3.66 -5.74 -16.42
N CYS A 193 -2.41 -5.99 -16.78
CA CYS A 193 -1.96 -7.28 -17.26
C CYS A 193 -1.62 -8.15 -16.06
N ILE A 194 -2.64 -8.78 -15.47
CA ILE A 194 -2.49 -9.70 -14.35
C ILE A 194 -1.90 -11.00 -14.87
N LYS A 195 -0.74 -11.41 -14.34
CA LYS A 195 -0.10 -12.69 -14.67
C LYS A 195 -0.86 -13.83 -14.01
N ARG A 196 -1.12 -13.71 -12.70
CA ARG A 196 -1.81 -14.70 -11.86
C ARG A 196 -2.01 -14.18 -10.43
N GLU A 197 -2.86 -14.87 -9.67
CA GLU A 197 -2.96 -14.71 -8.23
C GLU A 197 -1.74 -15.33 -7.51
N ILE A 198 -1.26 -14.66 -6.47
CA ILE A 198 -0.08 -15.02 -5.64
C ILE A 198 -0.42 -14.99 -4.14
N THR A 199 -1.72 -15.02 -3.78
CA THR A 199 -2.20 -14.90 -2.40
C THR A 199 -1.47 -15.85 -1.45
N ASP A 200 -1.42 -17.14 -1.81
CA ASP A 200 -0.82 -18.19 -0.99
C ASP A 200 0.67 -18.44 -1.26
N GLU A 201 1.33 -17.61 -2.06
CA GLU A 201 2.74 -17.80 -2.41
C GLU A 201 3.69 -17.11 -1.42
N PRO A 202 4.45 -17.88 -0.62
CA PRO A 202 5.35 -17.31 0.38
C PRO A 202 6.51 -16.54 -0.24
N ALA A 203 6.91 -16.92 -1.46
CA ALA A 203 7.99 -16.29 -2.24
C ALA A 203 7.75 -14.79 -2.49
N TYR A 204 6.48 -14.37 -2.55
CA TYR A 204 6.07 -12.98 -2.72
C TYR A 204 5.65 -12.32 -1.41
N SER A 205 5.87 -12.94 -0.25
CA SER A 205 5.66 -12.25 1.03
C SER A 205 6.69 -11.13 1.19
N ASN A 206 6.30 -10.01 1.82
CA ASN A 206 7.24 -8.91 2.05
C ASN A 206 8.48 -9.35 2.85
N HIS A 207 8.37 -10.35 3.73
CA HIS A 207 9.54 -10.84 4.46
C HIS A 207 10.50 -11.59 3.54
N GLU A 208 9.99 -12.45 2.66
CA GLU A 208 10.81 -13.18 1.70
C GLU A 208 11.44 -12.22 0.65
N LEU A 209 10.69 -11.22 0.20
CA LEU A 209 11.22 -10.16 -0.65
C LEU A 209 12.33 -9.34 0.01
N ALA A 210 12.31 -9.23 1.35
CA ALA A 210 13.34 -8.56 2.12
C ALA A 210 14.60 -9.42 2.34
N ARG A 211 14.53 -10.75 2.22
CA ARG A 211 15.68 -11.62 2.50
C ARG A 211 16.84 -11.35 1.55
N ILE A 212 18.04 -11.28 2.10
CA ILE A 212 19.28 -11.25 1.34
C ILE A 212 19.59 -12.68 0.92
N LYS A 213 19.49 -12.97 -0.37
CA LYS A 213 19.89 -14.28 -0.91
C LYS A 213 21.42 -14.35 -0.88
N GLN A 214 21.97 -15.30 -0.14
CA GLN A 214 23.40 -15.60 -0.23
C GLN A 214 23.67 -16.20 -1.61
N THR A 215 24.36 -15.47 -2.48
CA THR A 215 24.98 -16.07 -3.67
C THR A 215 26.03 -17.05 -3.18
N ARG A 216 25.77 -18.36 -3.34
CA ARG A 216 26.85 -19.36 -3.28
C ARG A 216 27.84 -18.99 -4.37
N LYS A 217 28.98 -18.40 -4.01
CA LYS A 217 30.15 -18.41 -4.89
C LYS A 217 30.48 -19.88 -5.09
N HIS A 218 30.18 -20.42 -6.27
CA HIS A 218 30.86 -21.63 -6.71
C HIS A 218 32.32 -21.22 -6.90
N ASN A 219 33.18 -21.71 -6.00
CA ASN A 219 34.61 -21.82 -6.27
C ASN A 219 34.81 -23.02 -7.20
#